data_AF-A0A0S8GEZ4-F1
#
_entry.id   AF-A0A0S8GEZ4-F1
#
_cell.length_a   1.000
_cell.length_b   1.000
_cell.length_c   1.000
_cell.angle_alpha   90.00
_cell.angle_beta   90.00
_cell.angle_gamma   90.00
#
_symmetry.space_group_name_H-M   'P 1'
#
loop_
_entity.id
_entity.type
_entity.pdbx_description
1 polymer ?
#
loop_
_entity_poly.entity_id
_entity_poly.type
_entity_poly.pdbx_seq_one_letter_code
_entity_poly.pdbx_strand_id
1 'polypeptide(L)' 'MFGNLEAKDAAGRTFELIVQQSAILPKGRRTLRLHPVDYSTGEPRDAPFDPVAPLHVRGKFQFRGGGEVKVDQVIR' A
#
# COMPACT_ATOMS: atom_id res chain seq x y z
N MET A 1 -10.97 1.64 4.92
CA MET A 1 -10.45 0.56 4.06
C MET A 1 -9.30 -0.05 4.84
N PHE A 2 -9.26 -1.36 5.01
CA PHE A 2 -8.19 -2.01 5.77
C PHE A 2 -7.53 -3.03 4.85
N GLY A 3 -6.20 -3.00 4.82
CA GLY A 3 -5.40 -3.98 4.12
C GLY A 3 -3.96 -3.51 4.06
N ASN A 4 -3.08 -4.44 4.42
CA ASN A 4 -1.65 -4.19 4.48
C ASN A 4 -1.07 -4.56 3.13
N LEU A 5 -0.29 -3.64 2.58
CA LEU A 5 0.55 -3.88 1.43
C LEU A 5 1.99 -3.95 1.94
N GLU A 6 2.78 -4.85 1.39
CA GLU A 6 4.22 -4.89 1.64
C GLU A 6 4.93 -4.29 0.43
N ALA A 7 5.91 -3.43 0.68
CA ALA A 7 6.84 -2.96 -0.33
C ALA A 7 8.24 -3.51 -0.04
N LYS A 8 8.90 -4.02 -1.07
CA LYS A 8 10.31 -4.40 -1.08
C LYS A 8 11.07 -3.56 -2.09
N ASP A 9 12.13 -2.91 -1.66
CA ASP A 9 12.96 -2.08 -2.52
C ASP A 9 14.10 -2.88 -3.19
N ALA A 10 14.86 -2.22 -4.08
CA ALA A 10 15.96 -2.86 -4.80
C ALA A 10 17.13 -3.30 -3.91
N ALA A 11 17.28 -2.68 -2.73
CA ALA A 11 18.25 -3.07 -1.72
C ALA A 11 17.76 -4.27 -0.87
N GLY A 12 16.55 -4.77 -1.13
CA GLY A 12 15.94 -5.90 -0.43
C GLY A 12 15.28 -5.53 0.89
N ARG A 13 15.15 -4.24 1.22
CA ARG A 13 14.53 -3.75 2.45
C ARG A 13 13.01 -3.76 2.29
N THR A 14 12.31 -4.16 3.35
CA THR A 14 10.85 -4.26 3.37
C THR A 14 10.23 -3.24 4.30
N PHE A 15 9.03 -2.76 3.95
CA PHE A 15 8.21 -1.93 4.81
C PHE A 15 6.73 -2.08 4.47
N GLU A 16 5.87 -1.94 5.49
CA GLU A 16 4.43 -2.02 5.32
C GLU A 16 3.84 -0.69 4.90
N LEU A 17 2.80 -0.79 4.09
CA LEU A 17 2.05 0.29 3.49
C LEU A 17 0.56 0.12 3.82
N ILE A 18 -0.09 1.21 4.19
CA ILE A 18 -1.56 1.32 4.22
C ILE A 18 -2.04 2.17 3.05
N VAL A 19 -3.25 1.86 2.61
CA VAL A 19 -3.95 2.72 1.67
C VAL A 19 -4.72 3.79 2.44
N GLN A 20 -4.38 5.06 2.22
CA GLN A 20 -5.12 6.16 2.81
C GLN A 20 -6.52 6.25 2.17
N GLN A 21 -7.53 6.54 3.00
CA GLN A 21 -8.96 6.52 2.63
C GLN A 21 -9.24 7.15 1.26
N SER A 22 -9.68 6.33 0.30
CA SER A 22 -10.30 6.78 -0.94
C SER A 22 -11.74 6.28 -0.98
N ALA A 23 -12.70 7.18 -1.22
CA ALA A 23 -14.06 6.79 -1.54
C ALA A 23 -14.07 5.92 -2.81
N ILE A 24 -14.76 4.78 -2.76
CA ILE A 24 -14.89 3.88 -3.90
C ILE A 24 -16.09 4.34 -4.70
N LEU A 25 -15.86 4.92 -5.87
CA LEU A 25 -16.94 5.25 -6.81
C LEU A 25 -16.94 4.23 -7.97
N PRO A 26 -18.12 3.82 -8.47
CA PRO A 26 -18.21 2.87 -9.56
C PRO A 26 -17.51 3.35 -10.84
N LYS A 27 -16.93 2.40 -11.58
CA LYS A 27 -16.50 2.50 -13.00
C LYS A 27 -15.34 3.46 -13.34
N GLY A 28 -14.41 3.75 -12.43
CA GLY A 28 -13.23 4.59 -12.72
C GLY A 28 -11.88 3.93 -12.39
N ARG A 29 -10.86 4.20 -13.23
CA ARG A 29 -9.44 3.95 -12.86
C ARG A 29 -9.05 4.91 -11.73
N ARG A 30 -8.34 4.40 -10.72
CA ARG A 30 -7.93 5.17 -9.52
C ARG A 30 -6.44 5.01 -9.28
N THR A 31 -5.81 6.10 -8.88
CA THR A 31 -4.48 6.08 -8.26
C THR A 31 -4.69 6.11 -6.75
N LEU A 32 -4.17 5.10 -6.05
CA LEU A 32 -4.21 5.03 -4.59
C LEU A 32 -2.91 5.59 -4.04
N ARG A 33 -3.00 6.43 -3.00
CA ARG A 33 -1.82 6.86 -2.25
C ARG A 33 -1.54 5.84 -1.16
N LEU A 34 -0.29 5.37 -1.13
CA LEU A 34 0.20 4.43 -0.14
C LEU A 34 1.09 5.17 0.83
N HIS A 35 0.92 4.90 2.12
CA HIS A 35 1.72 5.49 3.18
C HIS A 35 2.35 4.40 4.03
N PRO A 36 3.62 4.53 4.43
CA PRO A 36 4.21 3.67 5.44
C PRO A 36 3.38 3.69 6.72
N VAL A 37 3.29 2.55 7.39
CA VAL A 37 2.50 2.38 8.62
C VAL A 37 3.35 1.82 9.74
N ASP A 38 3.04 2.20 10.98
CA ASP A 38 3.47 1.46 12.16
C ASP A 38 2.51 0.29 12.40
N TYR A 39 3.04 -0.94 12.39
CA TYR A 39 2.22 -2.14 12.57
C TYR A 39 1.52 -2.20 13.93
N SER A 40 2.15 -1.66 14.99
CA SER A 40 1.63 -1.75 16.35
C SER A 40 0.42 -0.84 16.59
N THR A 41 0.35 0.28 15.89
CA THR A 41 -0.72 1.29 16.06
C THR A 41 -1.65 1.36 14.87
N GLY A 42 -1.22 0.91 13.68
CA GLY A 42 -1.93 1.09 12.42
C GLY A 42 -1.93 2.53 11.90
N GLU A 43 -1.16 3.42 12.54
CA GLU A 43 -1.10 4.83 12.19
C GLU A 43 -0.09 5.10 11.06
N PRO A 44 -0.36 6.08 10.18
CA PRO A 44 0.61 6.52 9.18
C PRO A 44 1.91 6.99 9.84
N ARG A 45 3.04 6.67 9.21
CA ARG A 45 4.36 7.17 9.60
C ARG A 45 5.22 7.50 8.38
N ASP A 46 6.36 8.12 8.63
CA ASP A 46 7.39 8.28 7.63
C ASP A 46 8.00 6.94 7.23
N ALA A 47 8.55 6.88 6.01
CA ALA A 47 9.26 5.70 5.56
C ALA A 47 10.46 5.47 6.51
N PRO A 48 10.71 4.23 6.96
CA PRO A 48 11.83 3.95 7.86
C PRO A 48 13.20 4.23 7.23
N PHE A 49 13.24 4.45 5.91
CA PHE A 49 14.40 4.78 5.11
C PHE A 49 13.96 5.37 3.77
N ASP A 50 14.88 6.01 3.05
CA ASP A 50 14.67 6.42 1.67
C ASP A 50 14.68 5.18 0.75
N PRO A 51 13.56 4.81 0.10
CA PRO A 51 13.47 3.57 -0.65
C PRO A 51 14.21 3.66 -2.00
N VAL A 52 14.89 2.58 -2.39
CA VAL A 52 15.64 2.52 -3.66
C VAL A 52 14.79 1.85 -4.74
N ALA A 53 14.56 2.56 -5.84
CA ALA A 53 13.84 2.01 -6.98
C ALA A 53 14.63 0.87 -7.69
N PRO A 54 13.94 -0.13 -8.26
CA PRO A 54 12.49 -0.32 -8.28
C PRO A 54 11.90 -0.80 -6.94
N LEU A 55 10.63 -0.49 -6.70
CA LEU A 55 9.85 -1.00 -5.57
C LEU A 55 8.88 -2.08 -6.06
N HIS A 56 8.95 -3.26 -5.47
CA HIS A 56 7.93 -4.30 -5.64
C HIS A 56 6.89 -4.18 -4.53
N VAL A 57 5.64 -3.91 -4.90
CA VAL A 57 4.51 -3.77 -3.96
C VAL A 57 3.55 -4.94 -4.14
N ARG A 58 3.27 -5.65 -3.05
CA ARG A 58 2.36 -6.79 -3.04
C ARG A 58 1.40 -6.75 -1.86
N GLY A 59 0.16 -7.14 -2.07
CA GLY A 59 -0.76 -7.42 -0.98
C GLY A 59 -2.22 -7.37 -1.39
N LYS A 60 -3.10 -7.23 -0.39
CA LYS A 60 -4.54 -7.32 -0.57
C LYS A 60 -5.24 -6.36 0.39
N PHE A 61 -6.29 -5.71 -0.08
CA PHE A 61 -7.13 -4.88 0.77
C PHE A 61 -8.61 -5.04 0.48
N GLN A 62 -9.42 -4.79 1.51
CA GLN A 62 -10.86 -4.90 1.45
C GLN A 62 -11.54 -3.53 1.53
N PHE A 63 -12.51 -3.37 0.65
CA PHE A 63 -13.34 -2.20 0.50
C PHE A 63 -14.56 -2.26 1.44
N ARG A 64 -14.90 -1.12 2.05
CA ARG A 64 -16.20 -0.97 2.73
C ARG A 64 -17.30 -1.05 1.65
N GLY A 65 -18.15 -2.07 1.72
CA GLY A 65 -19.16 -2.36 0.68
C GLY A 65 -18.99 -3.70 -0.04
N GLY A 66 -18.00 -4.52 0.33
CA GLY A 66 -17.94 -5.94 -0.08
C GLY A 66 -17.07 -6.25 -1.30
N GLY A 67 -15.90 -5.62 -1.42
CA GLY A 67 -14.95 -5.91 -2.51
C GLY A 67 -13.52 -6.14 -2.02
N GLU A 68 -12.74 -6.87 -2.81
CA GLU A 68 -11.35 -7.20 -2.56
C GLU A 68 -10.50 -6.83 -3.76
N VAL A 69 -9.32 -6.25 -3.51
CA VAL A 69 -8.31 -6.02 -4.54
C VAL A 69 -7.01 -6.68 -4.12
N LYS A 70 -6.37 -7.34 -5.09
CA LYS A 70 -5.02 -7.87 -4.99
C LYS A 70 -4.10 -6.99 -5.84
N VAL A 71 -2.97 -6.61 -5.27
CA VAL A 71 -1.94 -5.83 -5.94
C VAL A 71 -0.66 -6.66 -5.99
N ASP A 72 -0.05 -6.71 -7.17
CA ASP A 72 1.29 -7.23 -7.40
C ASP A 72 1.91 -6.41 -8.53
N GLN A 73 2.75 -5.43 -8.18
CA GLN A 73 3.25 -4.43 -9.11
C GLN A 73 4.68 -4.00 -8.79
N VAL A 74 5.48 -3.77 -9.84
CA VAL A 74 6.79 -3.11 -9.74
C VAL A 74 6.68 -1.64 -10.16
N ILE A 75 7.14 -0.74 -9.31
CA ILE A 75 7.24 0.72 -9.53
C ILE A 75 8.70 1.04 -9.85
N ARG A 76 8.95 1.84 -10.88
CA ARG A 76 10.29 2.26 -11.33
C ARG A 76 10.50 3.74 -11.09
#